data_AF-A0A8J6YC13-F1
#
_entry.id   AF-A0A8J6YC13-F1
#
_cell.length_a   1.000
_cell.length_b   1.000
_cell.length_c   1.000
_cell.angle_alpha   90.00
_cell.angle_beta   90.00
_cell.angle_gamma   90.00
#
_symmetry.space_group_name_H-M   'P 1'
#
loop_
_entity.id
_entity.type
_entity.pdbx_description
1 polymer ?
#
loop_
_entity_poly.entity_id
_entity_poly.type
_entity_poly.pdbx_seq_one_letter_code
_entity_poly.pdbx_strand_id
1 'polypeptide(L)'
;MKVEEIFFRDMYHQICLLSDSDVVAAVNVSKVFDYPPEEKLDGWLTYAYIDGETFVFEILAGARLTGGRVKVFPASYKKSVKLKRGQVDEAELKILTAEYSLAFRDRVQMIIDKTATDDAKEQTRLIKTLDAFRHPHYPDDVVVYFFSANDKPELLWVRCLSVDENILTGELLNEPTKDFGCHAGDAIKFGVAQVNGQNILLNLPPT
;
A
#
# COMPACT_ATOMS: atom_id res chain seq x y z
N MET A 1 0.70 11.17 -13.45
CA MET A 1 -0.59 10.63 -12.98
C MET A 1 -0.58 10.75 -11.48
N LYS A 2 -1.72 11.01 -10.88
CA LYS A 2 -1.79 11.16 -9.43
C LYS A 2 -1.68 9.81 -8.75
N VAL A 3 -1.18 9.79 -7.52
CA VAL A 3 -1.06 8.56 -6.71
C VAL A 3 -2.41 7.87 -6.51
N GLU A 4 -3.49 8.62 -6.32
CA GLU A 4 -4.84 8.07 -6.17
C GLU A 4 -5.33 7.29 -7.40
N GLU A 5 -4.84 7.63 -8.59
CA GLU A 5 -5.24 7.03 -9.87
C GLU A 5 -4.50 5.70 -10.16
N ILE A 6 -3.48 5.37 -9.37
CA ILE A 6 -2.63 4.19 -9.59
C ILE A 6 -3.04 3.08 -8.64
N PHE A 7 -3.22 1.87 -9.16
CA PHE A 7 -3.46 0.74 -8.28
C PHE A 7 -2.18 0.35 -7.54
N PHE A 8 -2.31 -0.13 -6.29
CA PHE A 8 -1.13 -0.35 -5.44
C PHE A 8 -0.13 -1.32 -6.08
N ARG A 9 -0.60 -2.32 -6.83
CA ARG A 9 0.24 -3.31 -7.51
C ARG A 9 1.24 -2.70 -8.46
N ASP A 10 0.84 -1.67 -9.18
CA ASP A 10 1.71 -1.02 -10.17
C ASP A 10 2.82 -0.22 -9.48
N MET A 11 2.57 0.20 -8.23
CA MET A 11 3.55 0.90 -7.40
C MET A 11 4.33 -0.04 -6.48
N TYR A 12 3.80 -1.23 -6.18
CA TYR A 12 4.35 -2.10 -5.15
C TYR A 12 5.77 -2.58 -5.51
N HIS A 13 6.71 -2.36 -4.59
CA HIS A 13 8.14 -2.57 -4.78
C HIS A 13 8.76 -1.80 -5.96
N GLN A 14 8.17 -0.67 -6.34
CA GLN A 14 8.73 0.24 -7.34
C GLN A 14 9.49 1.40 -6.71
N ILE A 15 10.46 1.92 -7.46
CA ILE A 15 11.05 3.23 -7.20
C ILE A 15 10.23 4.27 -7.97
N CYS A 16 9.71 5.24 -7.23
CA CYS A 16 8.82 6.27 -7.74
C CYS A 16 9.41 7.65 -7.51
N LEU A 17 9.25 8.55 -8.47
CA LEU A 17 9.38 9.98 -8.25
C LEU A 17 8.01 10.53 -7.85
N LEU A 18 7.92 11.04 -6.63
CA LEU A 18 6.79 11.84 -6.16
C LEU A 18 7.14 13.32 -6.32
N SER A 19 6.35 14.08 -7.06
CA SER A 19 6.57 15.50 -7.30
C SER A 19 5.30 16.29 -7.02
N ASP A 20 5.36 17.16 -6.02
CA ASP A 20 4.34 18.15 -5.70
C ASP A 20 4.94 19.16 -4.70
N SER A 21 4.55 20.43 -4.77
CA SER A 21 5.07 21.46 -3.86
C SER A 21 4.75 21.16 -2.39
N ASP A 22 3.56 20.63 -2.11
CA ASP A 22 3.11 20.29 -0.76
C ASP A 22 3.84 19.06 -0.23
N VAL A 23 4.13 18.09 -1.11
CA VAL A 23 4.94 16.90 -0.76
C VAL A 23 6.39 17.27 -0.46
N VAL A 24 6.97 18.24 -1.19
CA VAL A 24 8.30 18.77 -0.85
C VAL A 24 8.26 19.50 0.49
N ALA A 25 7.24 20.34 0.73
CA ALA A 25 7.09 21.09 1.97
C ALA A 25 6.81 20.21 3.20
N ALA A 26 6.19 19.04 3.02
CA ALA A 26 5.89 18.09 4.09
C ALA A 26 7.14 17.48 4.74
N VAL A 27 8.29 17.55 4.07
CA VAL A 27 9.54 16.95 4.54
C VAL A 27 10.50 18.02 5.03
N ASN A 28 10.88 17.96 6.30
CA ASN A 28 11.89 18.87 6.85
C ASN A 28 13.30 18.43 6.42
N VAL A 29 13.69 18.86 5.21
CA VAL A 29 14.90 18.43 4.49
C VAL A 29 16.17 18.53 5.35
N SER A 30 16.33 19.62 6.11
CA SER A 30 17.53 19.88 6.93
C SER A 30 17.69 18.93 8.13
N LYS A 31 16.61 18.25 8.55
CA LYS A 31 16.65 17.24 9.61
C LYS A 31 16.86 15.82 9.09
N VAL A 32 16.66 15.60 7.79
CA VAL A 32 16.59 14.26 7.18
C VAL A 32 17.80 14.00 6.30
N PHE A 33 18.31 15.03 5.63
CA PHE A 33 19.39 14.94 4.65
C PHE A 33 20.46 16.00 4.92
N ASP A 34 21.74 15.66 4.74
CA ASP A 34 22.77 16.68 4.51
C ASP A 34 22.58 17.23 3.09
N TYR A 35 21.63 18.15 2.97
CA TYR A 35 21.21 18.74 1.71
C TYR A 35 21.77 20.15 1.56
N PRO A 36 22.26 20.55 0.36
CA PRO A 36 22.66 21.93 0.12
C PRO A 36 21.41 22.82 0.14
N PRO A 37 21.24 23.72 1.13
CA PRO A 37 20.01 24.51 1.30
C PRO A 37 19.66 25.40 0.10
N GLU A 38 20.60 25.64 -0.81
CA GLU A 38 20.45 26.41 -2.04
C GLU A 38 19.77 25.66 -3.20
N GLU A 39 19.71 24.33 -3.18
CA GLU A 39 19.13 23.55 -4.29
C GLU A 39 17.60 23.47 -4.13
N LYS A 40 16.83 23.84 -5.16
CA LYS A 40 15.36 23.69 -5.16
C LYS A 40 14.98 22.27 -5.58
N LEU A 41 14.26 21.56 -4.71
CA LEU A 41 13.70 20.25 -5.01
C LEU A 41 12.35 20.39 -5.71
N ASP A 42 12.12 19.52 -6.68
CA ASP A 42 10.82 19.38 -7.35
C ASP A 42 10.07 18.13 -6.86
N GLY A 43 10.73 17.29 -6.04
CA GLY A 43 10.14 16.08 -5.50
C GLY A 43 11.10 15.18 -4.74
N TRP A 44 10.64 13.96 -4.47
CA TRP A 44 11.36 12.91 -3.78
C TRP A 44 11.43 11.65 -4.63
N LEU A 45 12.63 11.07 -4.69
CA LEU A 45 12.77 9.68 -5.08
C LEU A 45 12.39 8.81 -3.90
N THR A 46 11.50 7.86 -4.11
CA THR A 46 10.93 7.02 -3.05
C THR A 46 10.91 5.56 -3.46
N TYR A 47 10.86 4.68 -2.46
CA TYR A 47 10.54 3.27 -2.62
C TYR A 47 9.15 3.00 -2.07
N ALA A 48 8.27 2.45 -2.90
CA ALA A 48 6.88 2.17 -2.55
C ALA A 48 6.70 0.73 -2.09
N TYR A 49 6.16 0.54 -0.88
CA TYR A 49 5.93 -0.79 -0.29
C TYR A 49 4.85 -0.73 0.79
N ILE A 50 4.50 -1.87 1.39
CA ILE A 50 3.52 -1.95 2.48
C ILE A 50 4.26 -2.13 3.80
N ASP A 51 4.10 -1.17 4.71
CA ASP A 51 4.70 -1.20 6.04
C ASP A 51 3.64 -1.58 7.07
N GLY A 52 3.69 -2.85 7.49
CA GLY A 52 2.63 -3.49 8.27
C GLY A 52 1.34 -3.63 7.44
N GLU A 53 0.53 -2.58 7.45
CA GLU A 53 -0.82 -2.53 6.86
C GLU A 53 -1.01 -1.35 5.91
N THR A 54 -0.14 -0.33 6.04
CA THR A 54 -0.27 0.92 5.30
C THR A 54 0.64 0.90 4.08
N PHE A 55 0.12 1.32 2.93
CA PHE A 55 0.97 1.59 1.76
C PHE A 55 1.77 2.88 1.98
N VAL A 56 3.08 2.80 1.85
CA VAL A 56 4.00 3.92 2.12
C VAL A 56 5.00 4.12 0.99
N PHE A 57 5.50 5.35 0.90
CA PHE A 57 6.60 5.77 0.07
C PHE A 57 7.76 6.19 1.00
N GLU A 58 8.80 5.37 1.11
CA GLU A 58 9.98 5.70 1.90
C GLU A 58 10.99 6.48 1.05
N ILE A 59 11.43 7.64 1.54
CA ILE A 59 12.29 8.55 0.78
C ILE A 59 13.71 7.98 0.68
N LEU A 60 14.20 7.91 -0.55
CA LEU A 60 15.56 7.50 -0.90
C LEU A 60 16.47 8.71 -1.12
N ALA A 61 15.96 9.75 -1.79
CA ALA A 61 16.74 10.94 -2.14
C ALA A 61 15.85 12.13 -2.54
N GLY A 62 16.40 13.33 -2.45
CA GLY A 62 15.80 14.51 -3.08
C GLY A 62 15.95 14.45 -4.60
N ALA A 63 14.97 14.96 -5.33
CA ALA A 63 14.98 15.01 -6.78
C ALA A 63 14.69 16.42 -7.31
N ARG A 64 15.39 16.78 -8.39
CA ARG A 64 15.14 17.97 -9.19
C ARG A 64 14.90 17.58 -10.64
N LEU A 65 13.87 18.14 -11.24
CA LEU A 65 13.45 17.91 -12.61
C LEU A 65 14.03 19.02 -13.50
N THR A 66 14.96 18.64 -14.39
CA THR A 66 15.57 19.58 -15.33
C THR A 66 15.45 19.02 -16.75
N GLY A 67 14.65 19.66 -17.60
CA GLY A 67 14.51 19.27 -19.02
C GLY A 67 14.09 17.82 -19.23
N GLY A 68 13.22 17.29 -18.36
CA GLY A 68 12.74 15.90 -18.40
C GLY A 68 13.68 14.87 -17.77
N ARG A 69 14.85 15.28 -17.27
CA ARG A 69 15.78 14.42 -16.52
C ARG A 69 15.64 14.64 -15.02
N VAL A 70 15.83 13.56 -14.26
CA VAL A 70 15.86 13.59 -12.79
C VAL A 70 17.31 13.72 -12.35
N LYS A 71 17.68 14.84 -11.73
CA LYS A 71 18.92 14.97 -10.95
C LYS A 71 18.61 14.54 -9.52
N VAL A 72 19.34 13.56 -9.03
CA VAL A 72 19.14 12.98 -7.69
C VAL A 72 20.22 13.49 -6.75
N PHE A 73 19.82 13.84 -5.53
CA PHE A 73 20.69 14.30 -4.46
C PHE A 73 20.70 13.25 -3.36
N PRO A 74 21.75 12.41 -3.28
CA PRO A 74 21.83 11.33 -2.31
C PRO A 74 21.74 11.85 -0.88
N ALA A 75 20.99 11.14 -0.08
CA ALA A 75 20.83 11.34 1.35
C ALA A 75 22.02 10.80 2.14
N SER A 76 22.64 11.59 3.02
CA SER A 76 23.29 11.01 4.20
C SER A 76 22.19 10.68 5.22
N TYR A 77 21.92 9.39 5.40
CA TYR A 77 20.75 8.95 6.17
C TYR A 77 20.97 9.16 7.67
N LYS A 78 20.40 10.24 8.22
CA LYS A 78 20.28 10.39 9.69
C LYS A 78 19.04 9.66 10.23
N LYS A 79 17.95 9.63 9.45
CA LYS A 79 16.67 8.98 9.78
C LYS A 79 15.95 8.50 8.51
N SER A 80 15.09 7.49 8.66
CA SER A 80 14.11 7.09 7.63
C SER A 80 12.89 8.00 7.69
N VAL A 81 12.34 8.36 6.53
CA VAL A 81 11.10 9.14 6.40
C VAL A 81 10.16 8.41 5.44
N LYS A 82 8.94 8.17 5.91
CA LYS A 82 7.88 7.45 5.18
C LYS A 82 6.70 8.38 5.00
N LEU A 83 6.24 8.52 3.76
CA LEU A 83 5.01 9.21 3.41
C LEU A 83 3.91 8.16 3.23
N LYS A 84 2.83 8.23 4.00
CA LYS A 84 1.68 7.32 3.81
C LYS A 84 0.95 7.69 2.52
N ARG A 85 0.42 6.71 1.80
CA ARG A 85 -0.30 6.92 0.54
C ARG A 85 -1.34 8.04 0.61
N GLY A 86 -2.23 8.01 1.60
CA GLY A 86 -3.27 9.04 1.76
C GLY A 86 -2.75 10.45 2.05
N GLN A 87 -1.47 10.63 2.37
CA GLN A 87 -0.86 11.96 2.51
C GLN A 87 -0.37 12.54 1.17
N VAL A 88 -0.29 11.71 0.13
CA VAL A 88 0.29 12.04 -1.16
C VAL A 88 -0.63 11.66 -2.33
N ASP A 89 -1.92 11.39 -2.08
CA ASP A 89 -2.88 10.94 -3.08
C ASP A 89 -2.94 11.88 -4.30
N GLU A 90 -2.89 13.19 -4.04
CA GLU A 90 -2.94 14.25 -5.06
C GLU A 90 -1.60 14.50 -5.78
N ALA A 91 -0.51 13.92 -5.27
CA ALA A 91 0.82 14.18 -5.80
C ALA A 91 1.03 13.49 -7.15
N GLU A 92 1.80 14.13 -8.03
CA GLU A 92 2.20 13.49 -9.27
C GLU A 92 3.21 12.37 -8.99
N LEU A 93 2.94 11.20 -9.55
CA LEU A 93 3.82 10.04 -9.47
C LEU A 93 4.32 9.63 -10.86
N LYS A 94 5.61 9.32 -10.91
CA LYS A 94 6.26 8.65 -12.04
C LYS A 94 7.03 7.44 -11.54
N ILE A 95 6.66 6.25 -12.01
CA ILE A 95 7.45 5.03 -11.81
C ILE A 95 8.72 5.14 -12.65
N LEU A 96 9.88 4.92 -12.03
CA LEU A 96 11.17 5.05 -12.70
C LEU A 96 11.69 3.70 -13.21
N THR A 97 12.54 3.76 -14.23
CA THR A 97 13.18 2.58 -14.83
C THR A 97 14.31 2.04 -13.95
N ALA A 98 14.73 0.81 -14.23
CA ALA A 98 15.75 0.08 -13.47
C ALA A 98 17.12 0.77 -13.37
N GLU A 99 17.42 1.75 -14.24
CA GLU A 99 18.65 2.54 -14.17
C GLU A 99 18.79 3.28 -12.83
N TYR A 100 17.69 3.83 -12.32
CA TYR A 100 17.68 4.50 -11.02
C TYR A 100 17.79 3.51 -9.86
N SER A 101 17.33 2.27 -10.02
CA SER A 101 17.35 1.25 -8.97
C SER A 101 18.75 0.80 -8.58
N LEU A 102 19.74 0.90 -9.47
CA LEU A 102 21.11 0.48 -9.19
C LEU A 102 21.76 1.32 -8.08
N ALA A 103 21.54 2.64 -8.10
CA ALA A 103 22.13 3.56 -7.13
C ALA A 103 21.56 3.39 -5.71
N PHE A 104 20.37 2.79 -5.58
CA PHE A 104 19.65 2.62 -4.31
C PHE A 104 19.47 1.17 -3.90
N ARG A 105 20.08 0.22 -4.61
CA ARG A 105 19.89 -1.22 -4.40
C ARG A 105 20.09 -1.63 -2.94
N ASP A 106 21.21 -1.23 -2.33
CA ASP A 106 21.54 -1.62 -0.96
C ASP A 106 20.53 -1.04 0.06
N ARG A 107 20.03 0.18 -0.21
CA ARG A 107 19.03 0.81 0.63
C ARG A 107 17.68 0.14 0.50
N VAL A 108 17.25 -0.16 -0.73
CA VAL A 108 16.02 -0.90 -1.02
C VAL A 108 16.07 -2.28 -0.37
N GLN A 109 17.19 -3.00 -0.49
CA GLN A 109 17.36 -4.30 0.16
C GLN A 109 17.24 -4.18 1.68
N MET A 110 17.87 -3.17 2.30
CA MET A 110 17.73 -2.93 3.74
C MET A 110 16.27 -2.64 4.15
N ILE A 111 15.49 -1.96 3.30
CA ILE A 111 14.06 -1.73 3.56
C ILE A 111 13.32 -3.06 3.50
N ILE A 112 13.51 -3.85 2.43
CA ILE A 112 12.90 -5.17 2.25
C ILE A 112 13.20 -6.05 3.47
N ASP A 113 14.46 -6.18 3.87
CA ASP A 113 14.87 -7.05 4.99
C ASP A 113 14.20 -6.65 6.32
N LYS A 114 13.93 -5.35 6.52
CA LYS A 114 13.28 -4.82 7.74
C LYS A 114 11.77 -4.87 7.72
N THR A 115 11.17 -5.00 6.54
CA THR A 115 9.72 -4.85 6.32
C THR A 115 9.08 -6.11 5.74
N ALA A 116 9.89 -7.15 5.53
CA ALA A 116 9.44 -8.47 5.14
C ALA A 116 8.28 -8.92 6.04
N THR A 117 7.23 -9.40 5.40
CA THR A 117 6.05 -9.97 6.07
C THR A 117 6.02 -11.48 5.84
N ASP A 118 5.03 -12.14 6.41
CA ASP A 118 4.80 -13.57 6.21
C ASP A 118 4.48 -13.84 4.72
N ASP A 119 5.12 -14.87 4.15
CA ASP A 119 4.87 -15.34 2.79
C ASP A 119 3.38 -15.57 2.52
N ALA A 120 2.63 -16.05 3.53
CA ALA A 120 1.19 -16.26 3.42
C ALA A 120 0.44 -14.94 3.12
N LYS A 121 0.86 -13.84 3.74
CA LYS A 121 0.29 -12.52 3.52
C LYS A 121 0.66 -12.00 2.13
N GLU A 122 1.89 -12.19 1.69
CA GLU A 122 2.32 -11.87 0.32
C GLU A 122 1.52 -12.65 -0.74
N GLN A 123 1.21 -13.93 -0.50
CA GLN A 123 0.36 -14.69 -1.43
C GLN A 123 -1.02 -14.05 -1.60
N THR A 124 -1.63 -13.55 -0.52
CA THR A 124 -2.91 -12.83 -0.64
C THR A 124 -2.79 -11.60 -1.52
N ARG A 125 -1.65 -10.89 -1.46
CA ARG A 125 -1.37 -9.71 -2.29
C ARG A 125 -1.28 -10.08 -3.75
N LEU A 126 -0.95 -11.31 -4.16
CA LEU A 126 -0.88 -11.73 -5.57
C LEU A 126 -2.25 -12.01 -6.21
N ILE A 127 -3.31 -12.17 -5.41
CA ILE A 127 -4.65 -12.53 -5.91
C ILE A 127 -5.34 -11.30 -6.53
N LYS A 128 -5.31 -11.23 -7.86
CA LYS A 128 -5.92 -10.12 -8.63
C LYS A 128 -7.44 -10.02 -8.47
N THR A 129 -8.12 -11.14 -8.26
CA THR A 129 -9.58 -11.14 -8.05
C THR A 129 -10.00 -10.33 -6.82
N LEU A 130 -9.10 -10.14 -5.85
CA LEU A 130 -9.38 -9.31 -4.66
C LEU A 130 -9.33 -7.81 -4.95
N ASP A 131 -8.74 -7.38 -6.07
CA ASP A 131 -8.39 -5.98 -6.30
C ASP A 131 -9.59 -5.04 -6.27
N ALA A 132 -10.74 -5.49 -6.80
CA ALA A 132 -11.99 -4.73 -6.78
C ALA A 132 -12.57 -4.53 -5.37
N PHE A 133 -12.10 -5.29 -4.38
CA PHE A 133 -12.59 -5.27 -3.01
C PHE A 133 -11.61 -4.62 -2.04
N ARG A 134 -10.37 -4.32 -2.47
CA ARG A 134 -9.33 -3.78 -1.60
C ARG A 134 -9.59 -2.33 -1.23
N HIS A 135 -9.23 -1.97 -0.01
CA HIS A 135 -9.19 -0.58 0.41
C HIS A 135 -8.06 0.16 -0.36
N PRO A 136 -8.31 1.38 -0.89
CA PRO A 136 -7.31 2.13 -1.65
C PRO A 136 -5.98 2.39 -0.90
N HIS A 137 -6.07 2.65 0.41
CA HIS A 137 -4.90 2.97 1.26
C HIS A 137 -4.31 1.80 2.05
N TYR A 138 -5.07 0.71 2.17
CA TYR A 138 -4.71 -0.46 2.99
C TYR A 138 -4.87 -1.69 2.12
N PRO A 139 -3.86 -2.05 1.31
CA PRO A 139 -4.01 -3.07 0.28
C PRO A 139 -4.41 -4.44 0.83
N ASP A 140 -4.10 -4.75 2.08
CA ASP A 140 -4.46 -6.02 2.70
C ASP A 140 -5.91 -6.08 3.18
N ASP A 141 -6.60 -4.94 3.23
CA ASP A 141 -7.96 -4.84 3.74
C ASP A 141 -8.94 -4.95 2.57
N VAL A 142 -9.89 -5.88 2.67
CA VAL A 142 -10.90 -6.15 1.65
C VAL A 142 -12.31 -6.04 2.23
N VAL A 143 -13.28 -5.65 1.40
CA VAL A 143 -14.69 -5.65 1.79
C VAL A 143 -15.32 -7.03 1.54
N VAL A 144 -15.95 -7.60 2.56
CA VAL A 144 -16.57 -8.94 2.54
C VAL A 144 -18.06 -8.83 2.89
N TYR A 145 -18.89 -9.60 2.17
CA TYR A 145 -20.32 -9.70 2.38
C TYR A 145 -20.65 -10.72 3.47
N PHE A 146 -21.49 -10.31 4.42
CA PHE A 146 -22.08 -11.14 5.46
C PHE A 146 -23.60 -11.17 5.28
N PHE A 147 -24.17 -12.37 5.14
CA PHE A 147 -25.60 -12.56 4.93
C PHE A 147 -26.27 -13.11 6.18
N SER A 148 -27.45 -12.58 6.51
CA SER A 148 -28.36 -13.16 7.50
C SER A 148 -29.66 -13.59 6.81
N ALA A 149 -30.32 -14.61 7.34
CA ALA A 149 -31.62 -15.02 6.82
C ALA A 149 -32.63 -13.89 7.00
N ASN A 150 -33.08 -13.32 5.87
CA ASN A 150 -34.12 -12.29 5.74
C ASN A 150 -33.70 -10.81 5.80
N ASP A 151 -32.41 -10.47 5.91
CA ASP A 151 -31.97 -9.07 5.83
C ASP A 151 -31.05 -8.78 4.64
N LYS A 152 -30.86 -7.49 4.38
CA LYS A 152 -29.80 -6.99 3.49
C LYS A 152 -28.43 -7.45 4.00
N PRO A 153 -27.49 -7.83 3.11
CA PRO A 153 -26.14 -8.16 3.53
C PRO A 153 -25.45 -6.97 4.20
N GLU A 154 -24.55 -7.27 5.13
CA GLU A 154 -23.64 -6.30 5.72
C GLU A 154 -22.26 -6.39 5.02
N LEU A 155 -21.62 -5.24 4.82
CA LEU A 155 -20.29 -5.14 4.21
C LEU A 155 -19.29 -4.81 5.31
N LEU A 156 -18.36 -5.73 5.56
CA LEU A 156 -17.37 -5.58 6.63
C LEU A 156 -15.95 -5.60 6.05
N TRP A 157 -15.10 -4.75 6.62
CA TRP A 157 -13.68 -4.75 6.29
C TRP A 157 -12.96 -5.90 6.98
N VAL A 158 -12.23 -6.69 6.21
CA VAL A 158 -11.47 -7.85 6.66
C VAL A 158 -10.04 -7.71 6.17
N ARG A 159 -9.07 -7.85 7.07
CA ARG A 159 -7.66 -7.84 6.74
C ARG A 159 -7.19 -9.23 6.35
N CYS A 160 -6.69 -9.39 5.14
CA CYS A 160 -6.16 -10.66 4.65
C CYS A 160 -4.95 -11.10 5.47
N LEU A 161 -4.96 -12.34 5.96
CA LEU A 161 -3.87 -12.95 6.71
C LEU A 161 -3.18 -14.05 5.88
N SER A 162 -3.98 -14.92 5.27
CA SER A 162 -3.47 -16.04 4.47
C SER A 162 -4.50 -16.51 3.45
N VAL A 163 -4.04 -17.36 2.53
CA VAL A 163 -4.88 -18.09 1.58
C VAL A 163 -4.44 -19.54 1.58
N ASP A 164 -5.41 -20.45 1.61
CA ASP A 164 -5.21 -21.88 1.40
C ASP A 164 -6.18 -22.35 0.32
N GLU A 165 -5.63 -22.89 -0.77
CA GLU A 165 -6.32 -23.16 -2.03
C GLU A 165 -7.09 -21.93 -2.56
N ASN A 166 -8.39 -21.85 -2.27
CA ASN A 166 -9.28 -20.75 -2.67
C ASN A 166 -10.02 -20.11 -1.49
N ILE A 167 -9.67 -20.50 -0.26
CA ILE A 167 -10.26 -19.97 0.97
C ILE A 167 -9.26 -19.02 1.61
N LEU A 168 -9.70 -17.78 1.79
CA LEU A 168 -8.93 -16.79 2.51
C LEU A 168 -9.26 -16.84 3.99
N THR A 169 -8.25 -16.61 4.82
CA THR A 169 -8.42 -16.29 6.23
C THR A 169 -8.06 -14.82 6.44
N GLY A 170 -8.88 -14.11 7.20
CA GLY A 170 -8.62 -12.72 7.53
C GLY A 170 -9.15 -12.31 8.89
N GLU A 171 -8.67 -11.19 9.40
CA GLU A 171 -9.11 -10.60 10.67
C GLU A 171 -10.24 -9.59 10.40
N LEU A 172 -11.36 -9.72 11.11
CA LEU A 172 -12.47 -8.80 11.02
C LEU A 172 -12.12 -7.46 11.70
N LEU A 173 -12.15 -6.35 10.96
CA LEU A 173 -11.63 -5.06 11.47
C LEU A 173 -12.65 -4.23 12.25
N ASN A 174 -13.95 -4.46 12.06
CA ASN A 174 -15.01 -3.67 12.67
C ASN A 174 -16.09 -4.59 13.22
N GLU A 175 -16.74 -4.15 14.31
CA GLU A 175 -17.80 -4.91 14.95
C GLU A 175 -19.02 -5.00 14.01
N PRO A 176 -19.55 -6.20 13.74
CA PRO A 176 -20.78 -6.32 12.98
C PRO A 176 -21.95 -5.63 13.66
N THR A 177 -22.83 -5.01 12.88
CA THR A 177 -24.08 -4.45 13.41
C THR A 177 -25.12 -5.53 13.71
N LYS A 178 -24.92 -6.75 13.19
CA LYS A 178 -25.80 -7.91 13.35
C LYS A 178 -25.04 -9.09 13.96
N ASP A 179 -25.77 -9.99 14.58
CA ASP A 179 -25.18 -11.23 15.11
C ASP A 179 -24.89 -12.23 13.97
N PHE A 180 -23.62 -12.35 13.61
CA PHE A 180 -23.11 -13.39 12.70
C PHE A 180 -22.26 -14.44 13.43
N GLY A 181 -22.21 -14.40 14.78
CA GLY A 181 -21.35 -15.27 15.58
C GLY A 181 -19.85 -14.96 15.50
N CYS A 182 -19.48 -13.74 15.11
CA CYS A 182 -18.10 -13.24 15.09
C CYS A 182 -18.05 -11.77 15.53
N HIS A 183 -16.90 -11.36 16.05
CA HIS A 183 -16.62 -10.02 16.57
C HIS A 183 -15.40 -9.39 15.91
N ALA A 184 -15.21 -8.08 16.08
CA ALA A 184 -13.98 -7.42 15.67
C ALA A 184 -12.75 -8.09 16.31
N GLY A 185 -11.72 -8.34 15.50
CA GLY A 185 -10.51 -9.07 15.88
C GLY A 185 -10.58 -10.59 15.65
N ASP A 186 -11.76 -11.14 15.36
CA ASP A 186 -11.88 -12.57 15.06
C ASP A 186 -11.29 -12.91 13.69
N ALA A 187 -10.64 -14.08 13.62
CA ALA A 187 -10.23 -14.67 12.36
C ALA A 187 -11.44 -15.35 11.68
N ILE A 188 -11.78 -14.90 10.49
CA ILE A 188 -12.89 -15.42 9.68
C ILE A 188 -12.37 -16.00 8.36
N LYS A 189 -13.12 -16.97 7.82
CA LYS A 189 -12.87 -17.51 6.48
C LYS A 189 -13.78 -16.85 5.48
N PHE A 190 -13.27 -16.57 4.29
CA PHE A 190 -14.06 -16.01 3.20
C PHE A 190 -13.55 -16.48 1.84
N GLY A 191 -14.39 -16.37 0.82
CA GLY A 191 -14.04 -16.80 -0.53
C GLY A 191 -14.75 -16.00 -1.61
N VAL A 192 -14.32 -16.17 -2.85
CA VAL A 192 -14.97 -15.56 -4.00
C VAL A 192 -16.24 -16.35 -4.34
N ALA A 193 -17.37 -15.67 -4.43
CA ALA A 193 -18.63 -16.20 -4.94
C ALA A 193 -19.12 -15.37 -6.13
N GLN A 194 -19.98 -15.95 -6.98
CA GLN A 194 -20.67 -15.21 -8.02
C GLN A 194 -22.14 -15.01 -7.66
N VAL A 195 -22.59 -13.75 -7.74
CA VAL A 195 -24.00 -13.36 -7.60
C VAL A 195 -24.37 -12.50 -8.80
N ASN A 196 -25.37 -12.91 -9.58
CA ASN A 196 -25.83 -12.19 -10.77
C ASN A 196 -24.71 -11.85 -11.78
N GLY A 197 -23.73 -12.75 -11.94
CA GLY A 197 -22.59 -12.56 -12.84
C GLY A 197 -21.51 -11.60 -12.33
N GLN A 198 -21.63 -11.10 -11.09
CA GLN A 198 -20.61 -10.30 -10.41
C GLN A 198 -19.92 -11.13 -9.34
N ASN A 199 -18.60 -10.97 -9.22
CA ASN A 199 -17.86 -11.54 -8.12
C ASN A 199 -18.18 -10.75 -6.84
N ILE A 200 -18.29 -11.47 -5.73
CA ILE A 200 -18.32 -10.93 -4.37
C ILE A 200 -17.34 -11.71 -3.50
N LEU A 201 -16.87 -11.11 -2.40
CA LEU A 201 -16.24 -11.86 -1.32
C LEU A 201 -17.30 -12.20 -0.28
N LEU A 202 -17.45 -13.47 0.04
CA LEU A 202 -18.49 -13.99 0.92
C LEU A 202 -17.86 -14.59 2.17
N ASN A 203 -18.34 -14.19 3.35
CA ASN A 203 -17.99 -14.85 4.61
C ASN A 203 -18.44 -16.31 4.60
N LEU A 204 -17.55 -17.21 5.02
CA LEU A 204 -17.78 -18.64 5.16
C LEU A 204 -17.88 -18.97 6.65
N PRO A 205 -19.09 -18.95 7.23
CA PRO A 205 -19.26 -19.20 8.66
C PRO A 205 -18.73 -20.59 9.04
N PRO A 206 -18.23 -20.75 10.28
CA PRO A 206 -17.80 -22.07 10.76
C PRO A 206 -18.97 -23.06 10.71
N THR A 207 -18.69 -24.25 10.18
CA THR A 207 -19.60 -25.41 10.18
C THR A 207 -19.78 -26.00 11.57
#